data_AF-A0A9D9YIS8-F1
#
_entry.id   AF-A0A9D9YIS8-F1
#
_cell.length_a   1.000
_cell.length_b   1.000
_cell.length_c   1.000
_cell.angle_alpha   90.00
_cell.angle_beta   90.00
_cell.angle_gamma   90.00
#
_symmetry.space_group_name_H-M   'P 1'
#
loop_
_entity.id
_entity.type
_entity.pdbx_description
1 polymer ?
#
loop_
_entity_poly.entity_id
_entity_poly.type
_entity_poly.pdbx_seq_one_letter_code
_entity_poly.pdbx_strand_id
1 'polypeptide(L)'
;MLHSILTTKPSKDYELLDSGREEKLERYGNIVLARPDPQALWEKHLGDEEWKRADAWTERKKREGVGKPGRNFQKNWNLELVRWILIIALIL
;
A
#
# COMPACT_ATOMS: atom_id res chain seq x y z
N MET A 1 -2.08 30.55 -16.31
CA MET A 1 -2.72 29.23 -16.33
C MET A 1 -3.29 28.94 -14.94
N LEU A 2 -4.57 28.61 -14.86
CA LEU A 2 -5.15 28.10 -13.61
C LEU A 2 -4.91 26.59 -13.57
N HIS A 3 -4.33 26.10 -12.47
CA HIS A 3 -4.23 24.67 -12.20
C HIS A 3 -5.45 24.27 -11.37
N SER A 4 -6.17 23.25 -11.83
CA SER A 4 -7.26 22.66 -11.07
C SER A 4 -6.73 21.41 -10.37
N ILE A 5 -6.81 21.39 -9.04
CA ILE A 5 -6.47 20.21 -8.23
C ILE A 5 -7.77 19.42 -8.03
N LEU A 6 -7.78 18.18 -8.51
CA LEU A 6 -8.85 17.23 -8.24
C LEU A 6 -8.48 16.41 -7.01
N THR A 7 -9.45 16.22 -6.11
CA THR A 7 -9.25 15.44 -4.89
C THR A 7 -10.35 14.39 -4.77
N THR A 8 -9.97 13.19 -4.33
CA THR A 8 -10.89 12.09 -4.06
C THR A 8 -11.14 12.01 -2.56
N LYS A 9 -12.41 12.05 -2.15
CA LYS A 9 -12.80 11.84 -0.76
C LYS A 9 -12.83 10.34 -0.43
N PRO A 10 -12.60 9.95 0.84
CA PRO A 10 -12.83 8.59 1.29
C PRO A 10 -14.21 8.07 0.90
N SER A 11 -14.28 6.83 0.45
CA SER A 11 -15.51 6.15 0.05
C SER A 11 -15.55 4.72 0.56
N LYS A 12 -16.70 4.04 0.43
CA LYS A 12 -16.82 2.62 0.79
C LYS A 12 -15.93 1.72 -0.07
N ASP A 13 -15.63 2.13 -1.30
CA ASP A 13 -14.86 1.30 -2.23
C ASP A 13 -13.37 1.59 -2.15
N TYR A 14 -12.97 2.81 -1.80
CA TYR A 14 -11.57 3.18 -1.67
C TYR A 14 -11.33 4.25 -0.59
N GLU A 15 -10.26 4.06 0.17
CA GLU A 15 -9.78 5.03 1.15
C GLU A 15 -8.28 4.88 1.37
N LEU A 16 -7.57 6.01 1.36
CA LEU A 16 -6.20 6.07 1.89
C LEU A 16 -6.30 6.19 3.42
N LEU A 17 -5.93 5.14 4.13
CA LEU A 17 -6.02 5.07 5.59
C LEU A 17 -4.85 5.79 6.27
N ASP A 18 -3.63 5.60 5.75
CA ASP A 18 -2.41 6.24 6.28
C ASP A 18 -1.31 6.26 5.22
N SER A 19 -0.30 7.08 5.43
CA SER A 19 0.91 7.13 4.61
C SER A 19 2.09 7.64 5.40
N GLY A 20 3.29 7.22 5.02
CA GLY A 20 4.54 7.65 5.61
C GLY A 20 5.62 6.59 5.51
N ARG A 21 6.88 7.01 5.71
CA ARG A 21 8.09 6.18 5.61
C ARG A 21 8.17 5.39 4.28
N GLU A 22 7.90 6.08 3.18
CA GLU A 22 7.88 5.53 1.82
C GLU A 22 6.80 4.45 1.59
N GLU A 23 5.75 4.42 2.40
CA GLU A 23 4.65 3.47 2.30
C GLU A 23 3.28 4.16 2.41
N LYS A 24 2.25 3.46 1.92
CA LYS A 24 0.85 3.83 2.10
C LYS A 24 -0.01 2.64 2.45
N LEU A 25 -1.04 2.88 3.26
CA LEU A 25 -2.04 1.92 3.69
C LEU A 25 -3.38 2.29 3.05
N GLU A 26 -3.91 1.42 2.21
CA GLU A 26 -5.11 1.67 1.40
C GLU A 26 -6.15 0.59 1.67
N ARG A 27 -7.42 0.97 1.72
CA ARG A 27 -8.55 0.04 1.74
C ARG A 27 -9.24 0.04 0.39
N TYR A 28 -9.44 -1.15 -0.17
CA TYR A 28 -10.20 -1.41 -1.38
C TYR A 28 -11.39 -2.30 -1.03
N GLY A 29 -12.57 -1.70 -0.85
CA GLY A 29 -13.75 -2.37 -0.32
C GLY A 29 -13.46 -2.96 1.06
N ASN A 30 -13.34 -4.28 1.13
CA ASN A 30 -13.08 -5.04 2.36
C ASN A 30 -11.62 -5.47 2.54
N ILE A 31 -10.72 -5.12 1.61
CA ILE A 31 -9.32 -5.53 1.64
C ILE A 31 -8.45 -4.33 1.99
N VAL A 32 -7.54 -4.48 2.94
CA VAL A 32 -6.54 -3.49 3.33
C VAL A 32 -5.17 -3.91 2.80
N LEU A 33 -4.51 -3.02 2.06
CA LEU A 33 -3.21 -3.23 1.44
C LEU A 33 -2.21 -2.20 1.96
N ALA A 34 -1.00 -2.63 2.29
CA ALA A 34 0.14 -1.73 2.43
C ALA A 34 1.10 -1.87 1.25
N ARG A 35 1.42 -0.73 0.63
CA ARG A 35 2.22 -0.64 -0.61
C ARG A 35 3.31 0.40 -0.50
N PRO A 36 4.42 0.26 -1.26
CA PRO A 36 5.42 1.31 -1.37
C PRO A 36 4.81 2.55 -2.03
N ASP A 37 5.10 3.71 -1.44
CA ASP A 37 4.87 5.04 -2.00
C ASP A 37 6.10 5.92 -1.75
N PRO A 38 7.07 5.95 -2.68
CA PRO A 38 8.33 6.69 -2.51
C PRO A 38 8.16 8.20 -2.26
N GLN A 39 6.97 8.76 -2.48
CA GLN A 39 6.71 10.19 -2.26
C GLN A 39 6.20 10.48 -0.83
N ALA A 40 5.77 9.45 -0.10
CA ALA A 40 5.31 9.54 1.29
C ALA A 40 6.48 9.61 2.29
N LEU A 41 7.27 10.69 2.20
CA LEU A 41 8.50 10.88 2.99
C LEU A 41 8.26 11.29 4.45
N TRP A 42 7.01 11.56 4.83
CA TRP A 42 6.61 11.93 6.18
C TRP A 42 6.49 10.72 7.11
N GLU A 43 6.30 10.94 8.40
CA GLU A 43 6.06 9.87 9.38
C GLU A 43 4.65 9.30 9.27
N LYS A 44 4.51 8.02 9.60
CA LYS A 44 3.20 7.35 9.69
C LYS A 44 2.41 7.92 10.86
N HIS A 45 1.11 8.15 10.65
CA HIS A 45 0.23 8.65 11.71
C HIS A 45 -0.42 7.53 12.52
N LEU A 46 -0.71 6.39 11.90
CA LEU A 46 -1.21 5.22 12.60
C LEU A 46 -0.06 4.43 13.23
N GLY A 47 -0.37 3.76 14.34
CA GLY A 47 0.58 2.86 15.01
C GLY A 47 0.86 1.61 14.18
N ASP A 48 2.00 0.97 14.44
CA ASP A 48 2.45 -0.24 13.73
C ASP A 48 1.41 -1.37 13.72
N GLU A 49 0.57 -1.48 14.76
CA GLU A 49 -0.47 -2.50 14.85
C GLU A 49 -1.55 -2.35 13.76
N GLU A 50 -1.90 -1.14 13.36
CA GLU A 50 -2.84 -0.93 12.26
C GLU A 50 -2.22 -1.35 10.92
N TRP A 51 -0.94 -1.05 10.73
CA TRP A 51 -0.19 -1.48 9.54
C TRP A 51 0.01 -3.00 9.47
N LYS A 52 0.16 -3.67 10.62
CA LYS A 52 0.25 -5.14 10.75
C LYS A 52 -1.08 -5.85 10.51
N ARG A 53 -2.22 -5.14 10.50
CA ARG A 53 -3.54 -5.69 10.17
C ARG A 53 -3.86 -5.67 8.69
N ALA A 54 -3.00 -5.10 7.83
CA ALA A 54 -3.22 -5.17 6.40
C ALA A 54 -3.33 -6.63 5.96
N ASP A 55 -4.30 -6.92 5.10
CA ASP A 55 -4.48 -8.25 4.51
C ASP A 55 -3.30 -8.65 3.62
N ALA A 56 -2.52 -7.65 3.18
CA ALA A 56 -1.49 -7.83 2.19
C ALA A 56 -0.44 -6.70 2.20
N TRP A 57 0.84 -7.06 2.08
CA TRP A 57 1.99 -6.16 1.94
C TRP A 57 2.74 -6.37 0.64
N THR A 58 3.17 -5.29 -0.01
CA THR A 58 4.14 -5.35 -1.10
C THR A 58 5.51 -4.90 -0.62
N GLU A 59 6.48 -5.80 -0.61
CA GLU A 59 7.87 -5.40 -0.36
C GLU A 59 8.46 -4.74 -1.62
N ARG A 60 9.06 -3.56 -1.44
CA ARG A 60 9.97 -3.01 -2.44
C ARG A 60 11.18 -3.94 -2.51
N LYS A 61 11.22 -4.85 -3.48
CA LYS A 61 12.46 -5.59 -3.78
C LYS A 61 13.54 -4.57 -4.14
N LYS A 62 14.51 -4.39 -3.26
CA LYS A 62 15.78 -3.75 -3.59
C LYS A 62 16.33 -4.51 -4.79
N ARG A 63 16.57 -3.83 -5.92
CA ARG A 63 17.36 -4.43 -6.99
C ARG A 63 18.77 -4.62 -6.43
N GLU A 64 19.13 -5.90 -6.34
CA GLU A 64 20.45 -6.51 -6.10
C GLU A 64 20.94 -6.67 -4.64
N GLY A 65 21.31 -7.92 -4.30
CA GLY A 65 22.12 -8.28 -3.13
C GLY A 65 21.36 -8.99 -1.99
N VAL A 66 21.53 -10.32 -1.93
CA VAL A 66 21.23 -11.27 -0.82
C VAL A 66 20.91 -10.61 0.53
N GLY A 67 19.66 -10.73 1.01
CA GLY A 67 19.23 -10.27 2.34
C GLY A 67 18.11 -11.14 2.89
N LYS A 68 18.28 -11.65 4.10
CA LYS A 68 17.54 -12.77 4.70
C LYS A 68 16.07 -12.42 5.03
N PRO A 69 15.12 -13.36 4.89
CA PRO A 69 13.72 -13.09 5.21
C PRO A 69 13.51 -12.94 6.73
N GLY A 70 12.84 -11.84 7.11
CA GLY A 70 12.34 -11.62 8.47
C GLY A 70 11.25 -12.63 8.83
N ARG A 71 11.16 -12.95 10.13
CA ARG A 71 10.35 -14.04 10.68
C ARG A 71 8.83 -13.84 10.48
N ASN A 72 8.16 -14.96 10.24
CA ASN A 72 6.70 -15.16 10.07
C ASN A 72 6.08 -14.63 8.78
N PHE A 73 6.48 -15.26 7.68
CA PHE A 73 5.81 -15.21 6.40
C PHE A 73 4.57 -16.13 6.41
N GLN A 74 3.39 -15.59 6.72
CA GLN A 74 2.14 -16.28 6.37
C GLN A 74 1.86 -16.07 4.89
N LYS A 75 2.24 -17.07 4.08
CA LYS A 75 2.01 -17.10 2.64
C LYS A 75 0.56 -17.48 2.34
N ASN A 76 -0.39 -16.57 2.58
CA ASN A 76 -1.75 -16.72 2.06
C ASN A 76 -1.99 -15.61 1.06
N TRP A 77 -1.69 -15.87 -0.22
CA TRP A 77 -1.99 -14.91 -1.29
C TRP A 77 -2.80 -15.57 -2.39
N ASN A 78 -3.91 -14.91 -2.74
CA ASN A 78 -4.57 -15.06 -4.02
C ASN A 78 -3.93 -14.06 -5.00
N LEU A 79 -2.78 -14.46 -5.57
CA LEU A 79 -1.87 -13.61 -6.35
C LEU A 79 -2.53 -12.93 -7.57
N GLU A 80 -3.64 -13.47 -8.06
CA GLU A 80 -4.45 -12.92 -9.15
C GLU A 80 -5.04 -11.54 -8.79
N LEU A 81 -5.74 -11.41 -7.66
CA LEU A 81 -6.46 -10.19 -7.28
C LEU A 81 -5.53 -8.98 -7.07
N VAL A 82 -4.40 -9.22 -6.42
CA VAL A 82 -3.41 -8.18 -6.12
C VAL A 82 -2.70 -7.75 -7.39
N ARG A 83 -2.46 -8.68 -8.33
CA ARG A 83 -1.95 -8.36 -9.66
C ARG A 83 -2.93 -7.48 -10.44
N TRP A 84 -4.23 -7.75 -10.38
CA TRP A 84 -5.25 -6.91 -11.05
C TRP A 84 -5.38 -5.52 -10.42
N ILE A 85 -5.38 -5.42 -9.08
CA ILE A 85 -5.40 -4.12 -8.38
C ILE A 85 -4.15 -3.30 -8.71
N LEU A 86 -2.97 -3.92 -8.75
CA LEU A 86 -1.72 -3.26 -9.13
C LEU A 86 -1.74 -2.78 -10.59
N ILE A 87 -2.29 -3.57 -11.51
CA ILE A 87 -2.44 -3.16 -12.92
C ILE A 87 -3.38 -1.94 -13.02
N ILE A 88 -4.49 -1.93 -12.30
CA ILE A 88 -5.43 -0.80 -12.30
C ILE A 88 -4.77 0.45 -11.71
N ALA A 89 -4.02 0.31 -10.61
CA ALA A 89 -3.31 1.42 -9.96
C ALA A 89 -2.06 1.93 -10.72
N LEU A 90 -1.64 1.27 -11.79
CA LEU A 90 -0.55 1.70 -12.70
C LEU A 90 -1.07 2.33 -14.00
N ILE A 91 -2.38 2.23 -14.27
CA ILE A 91 -3.04 2.76 -15.47
C ILE A 91 -3.87 4.02 -15.16
N LEU A 92 -4.03 4.37 -13.88
CA LEU A 92 -4.54 5.65 -13.38
C LEU A 92 -3.39 6.46 -12.78
#